data_AF-A0A934D9H9-F1
#
_entry.id   AF-A0A934D9H9-F1
#
_cell.length_a   1.000
_cell.length_b   1.000
_cell.length_c   1.000
_cell.angle_alpha   90.00
_cell.angle_beta   90.00
_cell.angle_gamma   90.00
#
_symmetry.space_group_name_H-M   'P 1'
#
loop_
_entity.id
_entity.type
_entity.pdbx_description
1 polymer ?
#
loop_
_entity_poly.entity_id
_entity_poly.type
_entity_poly.pdbx_seq_one_letter_code
_entity_poly.pdbx_strand_id
1 'polypeptide(L)'
;MGDVIRHLVWFFMVSSAVAYVTFLVIGSAIHADASGARGAVVIRDELARGVHHLSGMIMVPSTCDQVTVRGDKVDAFTYHLTFSTWEEPSVACSHEDTPRAFRATIFAPSVGVDFNATLDDIILPIAVYPAVKE
;
A
#
# COMPACT_ATOMS: atom_id res chain seq x y z
N MET A 1 -28.29 5.72 53.22
CA MET A 1 -27.15 4.92 52.68
C MET A 1 -27.49 4.21 51.37
N GLY A 2 -28.64 3.53 51.25
CA GLY A 2 -29.00 2.82 50.01
C GLY A 2 -29.07 3.71 48.76
N ASP A 3 -29.51 4.96 48.90
CA ASP A 3 -29.60 5.88 47.75
C ASP A 3 -28.22 6.31 47.22
N VAL A 4 -27.26 6.55 48.11
CA VAL A 4 -25.88 6.89 47.73
C VAL A 4 -25.22 5.72 47.01
N ILE A 5 -25.42 4.48 47.48
CA ILE A 5 -24.90 3.27 46.84
C ILE A 5 -25.53 3.07 45.46
N ARG A 6 -26.84 3.32 45.31
CA ARG A 6 -27.53 3.24 44.01
C ARG A 6 -26.97 4.22 42.99
N HIS A 7 -26.70 5.46 43.39
CA HIS A 7 -26.09 6.46 42.51
C HIS A 7 -24.67 6.05 42.10
N LEU A 8 -23.88 5.51 43.04
CA LEU A 8 -22.50 5.09 42.78
C LEU A 8 -22.42 3.94 41.76
N VAL A 9 -23.31 2.95 41.88
CA VAL A 9 -23.43 1.84 40.93
C VAL A 9 -23.87 2.34 39.55
N TRP A 10 -24.83 3.28 39.51
CA TRP A 10 -25.28 3.89 38.27
C TRP A 10 -24.15 4.65 37.55
N PHE A 11 -23.39 5.47 38.26
CA PHE A 11 -22.23 6.18 37.70
C PHE A 11 -21.17 5.21 37.17
N PHE A 12 -20.90 4.12 37.89
CA PHE A 12 -19.93 3.11 37.47
C PHE A 12 -20.36 2.42 36.15
N MET A 13 -21.64 2.07 36.03
CA MET A 13 -22.19 1.43 34.84
C MET A 13 -22.14 2.39 33.64
N VAL A 14 -22.53 3.66 33.82
CA VAL A 14 -22.48 4.68 32.76
C VAL A 14 -21.03 4.96 32.34
N SER A 15 -20.11 5.10 33.29
CA SER A 15 -18.70 5.34 33.00
C SER A 15 -18.08 4.18 32.22
N SER A 16 -18.40 2.94 32.59
CA SER A 16 -17.91 1.75 31.89
C SER A 16 -18.47 1.65 30.47
N ALA A 17 -19.75 1.97 30.29
CA ALA A 17 -20.37 2.00 28.97
C ALA A 17 -19.74 3.07 28.06
N VAL A 18 -19.51 4.28 28.59
CA VAL A 18 -18.84 5.36 27.86
C VAL A 18 -17.42 4.95 27.49
N ALA A 19 -16.64 4.41 28.42
CA ALA A 19 -15.28 3.95 28.17
C ALA A 19 -15.23 2.86 27.08
N TYR A 20 -16.16 1.91 27.11
CA TYR A 20 -16.24 0.85 26.11
C TYR A 20 -16.60 1.39 24.71
N VAL A 21 -17.56 2.32 24.62
CA VAL A 21 -17.92 2.97 23.35
C VAL A 21 -16.74 3.77 22.80
N THR A 22 -16.05 4.54 23.64
CA THR A 22 -14.85 5.29 23.23
C THR A 22 -13.75 4.35 22.75
N PHE A 23 -13.52 3.23 23.43
CA PHE A 23 -12.57 2.20 23.00
C PHE A 23 -12.95 1.59 21.64
N LEU A 24 -14.22 1.27 21.42
CA LEU A 24 -14.67 0.74 20.13
C LEU A 24 -14.53 1.76 18.99
N VAL A 25 -14.86 3.03 19.22
CA VAL A 25 -14.79 4.07 18.18
C VAL A 25 -13.33 4.40 17.84
N ILE A 26 -12.48 4.58 18.85
CA ILE A 26 -11.05 4.87 18.62
C ILE A 26 -10.34 3.64 18.04
N GLY A 27 -10.62 2.44 18.57
CA GLY A 27 -10.04 1.19 18.09
C GLY A 27 -10.44 0.85 16.65
N SER A 28 -11.70 1.07 16.27
CA SER A 28 -12.16 0.88 14.89
C SER A 28 -11.59 1.91 13.93
N ALA A 29 -11.43 3.17 14.35
CA ALA A 29 -10.79 4.20 13.54
C ALA A 29 -9.30 3.88 13.28
N ILE A 30 -8.56 3.42 14.29
CA ILE A 30 -7.14 3.04 14.15
C ILE A 30 -6.98 1.78 13.29
N HIS A 31 -7.86 0.79 13.44
CA HIS A 31 -7.81 -0.42 12.61
C HIS A 31 -8.19 -0.17 11.16
N ALA A 32 -9.12 0.76 10.88
CA ALA A 32 -9.45 1.14 9.52
C ALA A 32 -8.23 1.76 8.80
N ASP A 33 -7.49 2.64 9.48
CA ASP A 33 -6.27 3.26 8.94
C ASP A 33 -5.15 2.24 8.69
N ALA A 34 -4.99 1.27 9.61
CA ALA A 34 -4.03 0.19 9.46
C ALA A 34 -4.41 -0.81 8.34
N SER A 35 -5.70 -1.05 8.11
CA SER A 35 -6.18 -1.91 7.01
C SER A 35 -6.16 -1.23 5.64
N GLY A 36 -6.19 0.11 5.61
CA GLY A 36 -6.03 0.93 4.40
C GLY A 36 -4.58 1.07 3.95
N ALA A 37 -3.62 0.83 4.85
CA ALA A 37 -2.21 0.67 4.51
C ALA A 37 -2.00 -0.70 3.83
N ARG A 38 -2.41 -0.81 2.56
CA ARG A 38 -1.77 -1.75 1.63
C ARG A 38 -0.28 -1.53 1.81
N GLY A 39 0.41 -2.50 2.42
CA GLY A 39 1.83 -2.37 2.75
C GLY A 39 2.57 -1.85 1.53
N ALA A 40 3.37 -0.80 1.71
CA ALA A 40 4.01 -0.15 0.58
C ALA A 40 4.73 -1.20 -0.27
N VAL A 41 4.50 -1.16 -1.58
CA VAL A 41 5.18 -2.06 -2.52
C VAL A 41 6.67 -1.74 -2.45
N VAL A 42 7.45 -2.75 -2.04
CA VAL A 42 8.89 -2.64 -1.93
C VAL A 42 9.49 -2.82 -3.32
N ILE A 43 10.16 -1.78 -3.80
CA ILE A 43 10.85 -1.76 -5.07
C ILE A 43 12.34 -1.74 -4.80
N ARG A 44 13.04 -2.73 -5.34
CA ARG A 44 14.50 -2.80 -5.37
C ARG A 44 15.01 -2.07 -6.59
N ASP A 45 15.93 -1.13 -6.38
CA ASP A 45 16.57 -0.36 -7.44
C ASP A 45 18.06 -0.72 -7.56
N GLU A 46 18.43 -1.45 -8.61
CA GLU A 46 19.85 -1.62 -8.94
C GLU A 46 20.33 -0.44 -9.78
N LEU A 47 21.12 0.44 -9.17
CA LEU A 47 21.64 1.62 -9.83
C LEU A 47 22.83 1.28 -10.74
N ALA A 48 22.71 1.72 -11.99
CA ALA A 48 23.81 1.85 -12.94
C ALA A 48 23.98 3.32 -13.35
N ARG A 49 25.04 3.64 -14.12
CA ARG A 49 25.29 5.03 -14.55
C ARG A 49 24.15 5.54 -15.42
N GLY A 50 23.34 6.46 -14.88
CA GLY A 50 22.20 7.05 -15.58
C GLY A 50 21.02 6.09 -15.82
N VAL A 51 20.96 4.95 -15.12
CA VAL A 51 19.95 3.92 -15.30
C VAL A 51 19.56 3.32 -13.96
N HIS A 52 18.25 3.17 -13.73
CA HIS A 52 17.65 2.52 -12.58
C HIS A 52 17.01 1.22 -13.04
N HIS A 53 17.44 0.09 -12.50
CA HIS A 53 16.81 -1.20 -12.75
C HIS A 53 15.90 -1.56 -11.58
N LEU A 54 14.63 -1.23 -11.74
CA LEU A 54 13.60 -1.43 -10.74
C LEU A 54 13.06 -2.86 -10.82
N SER A 55 12.88 -3.49 -9.68
CA SER A 55 12.26 -4.81 -9.57
C SER A 55 11.53 -4.95 -8.25
N GLY A 56 10.48 -5.76 -8.23
CA GLY A 56 9.68 -5.96 -7.03
C GLY A 56 8.53 -6.90 -7.28
N MET A 57 7.61 -6.94 -6.32
CA MET A 57 6.36 -7.69 -6.42
C MET A 57 5.20 -6.76 -6.10
N ILE A 58 4.15 -6.80 -6.93
CA ILE A 58 2.88 -6.11 -6.67
C ILE A 58 1.76 -7.14 -6.50
N MET A 59 0.75 -6.80 -5.70
CA MET A 59 -0.46 -7.61 -5.60
C MET A 59 -1.42 -7.20 -6.72
N VAL A 60 -1.95 -8.18 -7.46
CA VAL A 60 -2.97 -7.99 -8.49
C VAL A 60 -4.25 -8.75 -8.12
N PRO A 61 -5.43 -8.29 -8.57
CA PRO A 61 -6.71 -8.83 -8.12
C PRO A 61 -7.06 -10.22 -8.65
N SER A 62 -6.33 -10.75 -9.65
CA SER A 62 -6.60 -12.07 -10.23
C SER A 62 -5.34 -12.89 -10.49
N THR A 63 -5.45 -14.22 -10.38
CA THR A 63 -4.38 -15.17 -10.71
C THR A 63 -4.04 -15.19 -12.20
N CYS A 64 -4.87 -14.60 -13.05
CA CYS A 64 -4.64 -14.51 -14.49
C CYS A 64 -4.09 -13.16 -14.93
N ASP A 65 -4.09 -12.16 -14.05
CA ASP A 65 -3.64 -10.84 -14.42
C ASP A 65 -2.16 -10.88 -14.80
N GLN A 66 -1.88 -10.31 -15.95
CA GLN A 66 -0.55 -9.92 -16.36
C GLN A 66 -0.32 -8.48 -15.96
N VAL A 67 0.91 -8.17 -15.54
CA VAL A 67 1.30 -6.81 -15.16
C VAL A 67 2.25 -6.28 -16.21
N THR A 68 1.92 -5.10 -16.71
CA THR A 68 2.85 -4.29 -17.49
C THR A 68 3.24 -3.07 -16.68
N VAL A 69 4.51 -2.69 -16.76
CA VAL A 69 5.05 -1.53 -16.07
C VAL A 69 5.63 -0.56 -17.07
N ARG A 70 5.26 0.72 -16.95
CA ARG A 70 5.76 1.80 -17.77
C ARG A 70 6.25 2.92 -16.88
N GLY A 71 7.42 3.47 -17.18
CA GLY A 71 7.94 4.64 -16.50
C GLY A 71 7.86 5.87 -17.40
N ASP A 72 7.15 6.89 -16.96
CA ASP A 72 7.04 8.17 -17.64
C ASP A 72 7.70 9.27 -16.79
N LYS A 73 8.43 10.18 -17.44
CA LYS A 73 9.09 11.29 -16.77
C LYS A 73 8.05 12.39 -16.48
N VAL A 74 7.90 12.77 -15.21
CA VAL A 74 7.04 13.87 -14.80
C VAL A 74 7.83 15.17 -14.78
N ASP A 75 9.03 15.14 -14.19
CA ASP A 75 9.96 16.28 -14.16
C ASP A 75 11.42 15.78 -14.17
N ALA A 76 12.40 16.68 -14.07
CA ALA A 76 13.83 16.39 -14.10
C ALA A 76 14.26 15.25 -13.14
N PHE A 77 13.60 15.14 -12.00
CA PHE A 77 13.93 14.22 -10.92
C PHE A 77 12.76 13.34 -10.48
N THR A 78 11.58 13.48 -11.09
CA THR A 78 10.38 12.74 -10.68
C THR A 78 9.88 11.87 -11.82
N TYR A 79 9.70 10.58 -11.53
CA TYR A 79 9.29 9.57 -12.50
C TYR A 79 8.06 8.82 -12.00
N HIS A 80 7.08 8.64 -12.88
CA HIS A 80 5.86 7.93 -12.60
C HIS A 80 5.89 6.51 -13.16
N LEU A 81 5.63 5.52 -12.31
CA LEU A 81 5.51 4.12 -12.67
C LEU A 81 4.03 3.75 -12.79
N THR A 82 3.56 3.58 -14.02
CA THR A 82 2.21 3.10 -14.31
C THR A 82 2.25 1.58 -14.41
N PHE A 83 1.59 0.91 -13.47
CA PHE A 83 1.30 -0.51 -13.54
C PHE A 83 -0.09 -0.70 -14.15
N SER A 84 -0.18 -1.49 -15.21
CA SER A 84 -1.46 -1.84 -15.83
C SER A 84 -1.65 -3.34 -15.79
N THR A 85 -2.82 -3.76 -15.32
CA THR A 85 -3.23 -5.16 -15.34
C THR A 85 -3.98 -5.48 -16.63
N TRP A 86 -3.80 -6.70 -17.10
CA TRP A 86 -4.59 -7.25 -18.20
C TRP A 86 -4.99 -8.67 -17.87
N GLU A 87 -6.30 -8.91 -17.83
CA GLU A 87 -6.88 -10.22 -17.58
C GLU A 87 -7.16 -10.94 -18.91
N GLU A 88 -6.74 -12.20 -18.99
CA GLU A 88 -6.97 -13.05 -20.17
C GLU A 88 -8.46 -13.43 -20.26
N PRO A 89 -9.20 -12.98 -21.30
CA PRO A 89 -10.64 -13.20 -21.39
C PRO A 89 -11.04 -14.66 -21.68
N SER A 90 -10.09 -15.49 -22.08
CA SER A 90 -10.34 -16.88 -22.50
C SER A 90 -10.31 -17.89 -21.34
N VAL A 91 -9.94 -17.46 -20.13
CA VAL A 91 -9.77 -18.33 -18.95
C VAL A 91 -10.69 -17.87 -17.82
N ALA A 92 -11.34 -18.81 -17.15
CA ALA A 92 -12.07 -18.51 -15.91
C ALA A 92 -11.06 -18.33 -14.78
N CYS A 93 -10.95 -17.11 -14.26
CA CYS A 93 -9.92 -16.73 -13.31
C CYS A 93 -10.48 -16.59 -11.90
N SER A 94 -9.69 -17.00 -10.90
CA SER A 94 -10.02 -16.74 -9.51
C SER A 94 -9.59 -15.31 -9.16
N HIS A 95 -10.54 -14.51 -8.72
CA HIS A 95 -10.30 -13.16 -8.19
C HIS A 95 -9.80 -13.26 -6.75
N GLU A 96 -8.53 -13.63 -6.61
CA GLU A 96 -7.79 -13.66 -5.35
C GLU A 96 -6.50 -12.85 -5.52
N ASP A 97 -6.21 -11.99 -4.53
CA ASP A 97 -5.02 -11.15 -4.52
C ASP A 97 -3.75 -11.99 -4.65
N THR A 98 -3.07 -11.87 -5.79
CA THR A 98 -1.93 -12.71 -6.16
C THR A 98 -0.68 -11.86 -6.35
N PRO A 99 0.50 -12.28 -5.84
CA PRO A 99 1.73 -11.54 -6.08
C PRO A 99 2.24 -11.73 -7.52
N ARG A 100 2.61 -10.64 -8.17
CA ARG A 100 3.24 -10.60 -9.49
C ARG A 100 4.55 -9.85 -9.45
N ALA A 101 5.60 -10.53 -9.88
CA ALA A 101 6.91 -9.90 -10.05
C ALA A 101 6.89 -8.95 -11.26
N PHE A 102 7.58 -7.82 -11.13
CA PHE A 102 7.81 -6.91 -12.24
C PHE A 102 9.28 -6.53 -12.33
N ARG A 103 9.67 -6.08 -13.52
CA ARG A 103 10.99 -5.49 -13.76
C ARG A 103 10.83 -4.33 -14.73
N ALA A 104 11.41 -3.19 -14.40
CA ALA A 104 11.44 -2.00 -15.24
C ALA A 104 12.87 -1.47 -15.33
N THR A 105 13.19 -0.81 -16.43
CA THR A 105 14.45 -0.08 -16.59
C THR A 105 14.12 1.36 -16.94
N ILE A 106 14.52 2.29 -16.06
CA ILE A 106 14.24 3.72 -16.19
C ILE A 106 15.56 4.46 -16.41
N PHE A 107 15.62 5.30 -17.44
CA PHE A 107 16.77 6.15 -17.71
C PHE A 107 16.60 7.48 -16.96
N ALA A 108 17.35 7.64 -15.87
CA ALA A 108 17.26 8.78 -14.96
C ALA A 108 18.62 9.10 -14.31
N PRO A 109 18.80 10.33 -13.76
CA PRO A 109 20.01 10.68 -13.00
C PRO A 109 20.25 9.72 -11.84
N SER A 110 21.49 9.33 -11.56
CA SER A 110 21.79 8.32 -10.54
C SER A 110 21.49 8.70 -9.08
N VAL A 111 21.11 9.96 -8.80
CA VAL A 111 20.82 10.44 -7.44
C VAL A 111 19.69 11.46 -7.46
N GLY A 112 18.97 11.54 -6.34
CA GLY A 112 17.91 12.53 -6.15
C GLY A 112 16.69 12.28 -7.03
N VAL A 113 16.42 11.02 -7.38
CA VAL A 113 15.24 10.64 -8.17
C VAL A 113 14.14 10.15 -7.25
N ASP A 114 12.96 10.72 -7.42
CA ASP A 114 11.74 10.31 -6.75
C ASP A 114 10.87 9.51 -7.70
N PHE A 115 10.31 8.41 -7.19
CA PHE A 115 9.36 7.58 -7.90
C PHE A 115 8.00 7.67 -7.22
N ASN A 116 6.95 7.79 -8.02
CA ASN A 116 5.57 7.53 -7.61
C ASN A 116 4.96 6.46 -8.53
N ALA A 117 3.91 5.79 -8.08
CA ALA A 117 3.31 4.70 -8.84
C ALA A 117 1.78 4.69 -8.79
N THR A 118 1.20 4.12 -9.84
CA THR A 118 -0.23 3.78 -9.91
C THR A 118 -0.42 2.34 -10.39
N LEU A 119 -1.49 1.69 -9.92
CA LEU A 119 -1.98 0.42 -10.44
C LEU A 119 -3.38 0.66 -10.98
N ASP A 120 -3.57 0.55 -12.29
CA ASP A 120 -4.85 0.81 -12.97
C ASP A 120 -5.47 2.16 -12.53
N ASP A 121 -4.66 3.23 -12.61
CA ASP A 121 -4.97 4.60 -12.20
C ASP A 121 -5.19 4.84 -10.68
N ILE A 122 -5.04 3.82 -9.84
CA ILE A 122 -5.10 3.94 -8.39
C ILE A 122 -3.70 4.16 -7.83
N ILE A 123 -3.53 5.16 -6.96
CA ILE A 123 -2.24 5.44 -6.32
C ILE A 123 -1.75 4.21 -5.54
N LEU A 124 -0.54 3.77 -5.87
CA LEU A 124 0.12 2.64 -5.25
C LEU A 124 1.23 3.19 -4.33
N PRO A 125 1.13 3.03 -3.00
CA PRO A 125 2.22 3.41 -2.11
C PRO A 125 3.44 2.54 -2.40
N ILE A 126 4.57 3.16 -2.74
CA ILE A 126 5.82 2.45 -3.04
C ILE A 126 6.94 2.92 -2.10
N ALA A 127 7.86 2.01 -1.80
CA ALA A 127 9.10 2.30 -1.11
C ALA A 127 10.26 1.77 -1.96
N VAL A 128 11.09 2.68 -2.48
CA VAL A 128 12.23 2.33 -3.33
C VAL A 128 13.50 2.24 -2.49
N TYR A 129 14.17 1.10 -2.54
CA TYR A 129 15.42 0.86 -1.84
C TYR A 129 16.55 0.60 -2.83
N PRO A 130 17.68 1.31 -2.71
CA PRO A 130 18.85 1.04 -3.54
C PRO A 130 19.43 -0.32 -3.16
N ALA A 131 19.68 -1.15 -4.17
CA ALA A 131 20.42 -2.38 -4.04
C ALA A 131 21.86 -2.14 -4.45
N VAL A 132 22.75 -2.16 -3.45
CA VAL A 132 24.18 -2.19 -3.69
C VAL A 132 24.52 -3.58 -4.24
N LYS A 133 25.12 -3.64 -5.42
CA LYS A 133 25.80 -4.86 -5.88
C LYS A 133 27.13 -4.95 -5.12
N GLU A 134 27.30 -6.02 -4.36
CA GLU A 134 28.62 -6.44 -3.85
C GLU A 134 29.56 -6.80 -5.00
#